data_AF-A0A947FDR5-F1
#
_entry.id   AF-A0A947FDR5-F1
#
_cell.length_a   1.000
_cell.length_b   1.000
_cell.length_c   1.000
_cell.angle_alpha   90.00
_cell.angle_beta   90.00
_cell.angle_gamma   90.00
#
_symmetry.space_group_name_H-M   'P 1'
#
loop_
_entity.id
_entity.type
_entity.pdbx_description
1 polymer ?
#
loop_
_entity_poly.entity_id
_entity_poly.type
_entity_poly.pdbx_seq_one_letter_code
_entity_poly.pdbx_strand_id
1 'polypeptide(L)'
;IQDKELLLIGTVHRDPEGLAKLSRLLSKECPVAVAVEVSPYGLFYRHKNGRRLHRQLMRRVNRLANELRVSWRRWGQIDAIQTQLRTPFEYRTAQNYCRDHGAMLFCIDSSDWSKRWIHEQWQHLLSSENLRTLLKELPEDLRDEVGRDYKMASLLLDPGDRSLVSVFAQRWAEDPCWQKREAELAQELERLYLRVQKGRLAYAGGWQHLLGPHAGGTLYERLEHLQPRRVLLDNGVSSQQAAGSRQEAAGSRQLGRGHREVISNCEMRMVKPGRVRSESQL
;
A
#
# COMPACT_ATOMS: atom_id res chain seq x y z
N ILE A 1 12.80 -3.37 -31.55
CA ILE A 1 13.10 -2.85 -30.20
C ILE A 1 11.79 -2.29 -29.67
N GLN A 2 11.23 -2.89 -28.61
CA GLN A 2 9.94 -2.48 -28.07
C GLN A 2 10.10 -1.09 -27.43
N ASP A 3 9.62 -0.07 -28.13
CA ASP A 3 9.68 1.34 -27.72
C ASP A 3 8.64 1.66 -26.63
N LYS A 4 8.22 0.63 -25.88
CA LYS A 4 7.07 0.61 -24.98
C LYS A 4 7.39 -0.27 -23.78
N GLU A 5 7.10 0.24 -22.59
CA GLU A 5 7.47 -0.41 -21.34
C GLU A 5 6.36 -0.21 -20.29
N LEU A 6 6.10 -1.25 -19.51
CA LEU A 6 5.24 -1.21 -18.33
C LEU A 6 6.12 -1.13 -17.07
N LEU A 7 5.95 -0.08 -16.28
CA LEU A 7 6.65 0.13 -15.02
C LEU A 7 5.68 -0.03 -13.84
N LEU A 8 5.87 -1.04 -13.00
CA LEU A 8 5.11 -1.23 -11.76
C LEU A 8 5.88 -0.62 -10.59
N ILE A 9 5.29 0.39 -9.95
CA ILE A 9 5.87 1.11 -8.80
C ILE A 9 5.13 0.66 -7.54
N GLY A 10 5.84 -0.08 -6.69
CA GLY A 10 5.35 -0.53 -5.39
C GLY A 10 5.63 0.51 -4.32
N THR A 11 4.60 0.85 -3.56
CA THR A 11 4.63 1.89 -2.53
C THR A 11 4.12 1.37 -1.20
N VAL A 12 4.43 2.07 -0.11
CA VAL A 12 3.72 1.94 1.16
C VAL A 12 2.77 3.13 1.26
N HIS A 13 1.45 2.88 1.22
CA HIS A 13 0.40 3.92 1.08
C HIS A 13 0.43 5.04 2.15
N ARG A 14 1.06 4.77 3.30
CA ARG A 14 1.15 5.70 4.42
C ARG A 14 2.53 6.35 4.56
N ASP A 15 3.41 6.21 3.57
CA ASP A 15 4.75 6.79 3.59
C ASP A 15 4.70 8.33 3.70
N PRO A 16 5.18 8.93 4.81
CA PRO A 16 5.19 10.39 4.96
C PRO A 16 6.09 11.09 3.93
N GLU A 17 7.03 10.37 3.33
CA GLU A 17 7.94 10.86 2.29
C GLU A 17 7.56 10.39 0.89
N GLY A 18 6.47 9.62 0.76
CA GLY A 18 6.05 8.98 -0.48
C GLY A 18 5.84 9.97 -1.62
N LEU A 19 5.31 11.16 -1.34
CA LEU A 19 5.14 12.23 -2.32
C LEU A 19 6.47 12.65 -2.96
N ALA A 20 7.48 12.93 -2.14
CA ALA A 20 8.78 13.38 -2.62
C ALA A 20 9.51 12.26 -3.39
N LYS A 21 9.46 11.02 -2.86
CA LYS A 21 10.06 9.84 -3.51
C LYS A 21 9.43 9.56 -4.86
N LEU A 22 8.09 9.55 -4.94
CA LEU A 22 7.36 9.24 -6.18
C LEU A 22 7.53 10.35 -7.21
N SER A 23 7.54 11.62 -6.78
CA SER A 23 7.78 12.75 -7.69
C SER A 23 9.15 12.63 -8.37
N ARG A 24 10.19 12.33 -7.59
CA ARG A 24 11.55 12.09 -8.12
C ARG A 24 11.59 10.90 -9.07
N LEU A 25 10.92 9.79 -8.73
CA LEU A 25 10.88 8.61 -9.59
C LEU A 25 10.17 8.90 -10.92
N LEU A 26 8.98 9.52 -10.89
CA LEU A 26 8.25 9.87 -12.12
C LEU A 26 9.05 10.86 -12.99
N SER A 27 9.73 11.83 -12.38
CA SER A 27 10.59 12.78 -13.12
C SER A 27 11.79 12.10 -13.78
N LYS A 28 12.34 11.05 -13.15
CA LYS A 28 13.43 10.24 -13.72
C LYS A 28 12.93 9.32 -14.85
N GLU A 29 11.79 8.70 -14.63
CA GLU A 29 11.24 7.67 -15.51
C GLU A 29 10.41 8.25 -16.66
N CYS A 30 10.06 9.53 -16.63
CA CYS A 30 9.33 10.25 -17.67
C CYS A 30 8.18 9.45 -18.33
N PRO A 31 7.24 8.84 -17.57
CA PRO A 31 6.14 8.09 -18.17
C PRO A 31 5.21 9.01 -18.97
N VAL A 32 4.67 8.48 -20.06
CA VAL A 32 3.65 9.17 -20.90
C VAL A 32 2.24 8.99 -20.34
N ALA A 33 2.06 7.99 -19.48
CA ALA A 33 0.82 7.72 -18.78
C ALA A 33 1.11 7.16 -17.38
N VAL A 34 0.31 7.56 -16.40
CA VAL A 34 0.38 7.08 -15.03
C VAL A 34 -0.99 6.52 -14.63
N ALA A 35 -1.04 5.24 -14.30
CA ALA A 35 -2.16 4.59 -13.64
C ALA A 35 -1.91 4.57 -12.13
N VAL A 36 -2.93 4.88 -11.34
CA VAL A 36 -2.85 4.84 -9.87
C VAL A 36 -3.90 3.91 -9.28
N GLU A 37 -3.51 3.20 -8.23
CA GLU A 37 -4.38 2.33 -7.42
C GLU A 37 -5.33 3.16 -6.54
N VAL A 38 -6.20 3.92 -7.18
CA VAL A 38 -7.27 4.67 -6.54
C VAL A 38 -8.49 4.57 -7.42
N SER A 39 -9.65 4.31 -6.82
CA SER A 39 -10.90 4.27 -7.57
C SER A 39 -11.49 5.69 -7.72
N PRO A 40 -12.20 5.97 -8.82
CA PRO A 40 -12.96 7.21 -8.98
C PRO A 40 -13.91 7.48 -7.80
N TYR A 41 -14.61 6.45 -7.30
CA TYR A 41 -15.48 6.58 -6.12
C TYR A 41 -14.70 6.97 -4.86
N GLY A 42 -13.59 6.29 -4.58
CA GLY A 42 -12.77 6.53 -3.39
C GLY A 42 -12.18 7.93 -3.37
N LEU A 43 -11.80 8.45 -4.54
CA LEU A 43 -11.34 9.83 -4.71
C LEU A 43 -12.47 10.84 -4.46
N PHE A 44 -13.61 10.67 -5.14
CA PHE A 44 -14.79 11.50 -4.95
C PHE A 44 -15.22 11.57 -3.48
N TYR A 45 -15.29 10.41 -2.82
CA TYR A 45 -15.70 10.33 -1.43
C TYR A 45 -14.78 11.13 -0.50
N ARG A 46 -13.45 11.03 -0.69
CA ARG A 46 -12.46 11.79 0.09
C ARG A 46 -12.54 13.28 -0.16
N HIS A 47 -12.71 13.72 -1.41
CA HIS A 47 -12.91 15.13 -1.72
C HIS A 47 -14.17 15.70 -1.07
N LYS A 48 -15.28 14.95 -1.13
CA LYS A 48 -16.56 15.38 -0.57
C LYS A 48 -16.60 15.34 0.96
N ASN A 49 -16.02 14.31 1.58
CA ASN A 49 -16.20 14.02 3.01
C ASN A 49 -14.95 14.20 3.87
N GLY A 50 -13.75 14.26 3.29
CA GLY A 50 -12.48 14.19 4.01
C GLY A 50 -12.35 15.22 5.13
N ARG A 51 -12.69 16.49 4.85
CA ARG A 51 -12.68 17.56 5.87
C ARG A 51 -13.64 17.28 7.03
N ARG A 52 -14.83 16.73 6.75
CA ARG A 52 -15.82 16.38 7.78
C ARG A 52 -15.33 15.23 8.64
N LEU A 53 -14.82 14.17 8.01
CA LEU A 53 -14.31 12.97 8.68
C LEU A 53 -13.08 13.29 9.53
N HIS A 54 -12.16 14.10 9.01
CA HIS A 54 -11.00 14.58 9.77
C HIS A 54 -11.43 15.35 11.02
N ARG A 55 -12.38 16.29 10.91
CA ARG A 55 -12.92 17.00 12.08
C ARG A 55 -13.62 16.06 13.07
N GLN A 56 -14.30 15.02 12.59
CA GLN A 56 -14.93 14.02 13.46
C GLN A 56 -13.87 13.19 14.20
N LEU A 57 -12.83 12.73 13.50
CA LEU A 57 -11.68 12.05 14.08
C LEU A 57 -11.06 12.91 15.19
N MET A 58 -10.65 14.14 14.87
CA MET A 58 -9.94 14.99 15.83
C MET A 58 -10.77 15.30 17.07
N ARG A 59 -12.08 15.53 16.92
CA ARG A 59 -12.97 15.71 18.08
C ARG A 59 -13.02 14.47 18.97
N ARG A 60 -13.10 13.28 18.39
CA ARG A 60 -13.14 12.01 19.15
C ARG A 60 -11.81 11.72 19.82
N VAL A 61 -10.70 11.87 19.10
CA VAL A 61 -9.34 11.69 19.63
C VAL A 61 -9.09 12.64 20.80
N ASN A 62 -9.35 13.94 20.65
CA ASN A 62 -9.16 14.92 21.72
C ASN A 62 -9.97 14.57 22.98
N ARG A 63 -11.25 14.22 22.81
CA ARG A 63 -12.11 13.84 23.93
C ARG A 63 -11.57 12.61 24.66
N LEU A 64 -11.26 11.54 23.93
CA LEU A 64 -10.77 10.29 24.51
C LEU A 64 -9.38 10.45 25.13
N ALA A 65 -8.50 11.24 24.53
CA ALA A 65 -7.18 11.53 25.07
C ALA A 65 -7.26 12.27 26.41
N ASN A 66 -8.20 13.21 26.54
CA ASN A 66 -8.48 13.88 27.82
C ASN A 66 -9.04 12.90 28.86
N GLU A 67 -10.00 12.04 28.49
CA GLU A 67 -10.56 11.01 29.38
C GLU A 67 -9.48 10.03 29.88
N LEU A 68 -8.57 9.64 29.00
CA LEU A 68 -7.49 8.70 29.30
C LEU A 68 -6.24 9.36 29.91
N ARG A 69 -6.19 10.70 29.96
CA ARG A 69 -5.04 11.50 30.43
C ARG A 69 -3.73 11.19 29.67
N VAL A 70 -3.82 11.15 28.36
CA VAL A 70 -2.74 10.79 27.43
C VAL A 70 -2.55 11.87 26.36
N SER A 71 -1.31 12.02 25.86
CA SER A 71 -1.03 12.89 24.71
C SER A 71 -1.05 12.08 23.42
N TRP A 72 -1.70 12.61 22.38
CA TRP A 72 -1.81 11.93 21.08
C TRP A 72 -0.93 12.53 19.99
N ARG A 73 -0.23 13.63 20.25
CA ARG A 73 0.49 14.43 19.22
C ARG A 73 1.65 13.70 18.51
N ARG A 74 1.93 12.44 18.88
CA ARG A 74 2.95 11.56 18.28
C ARG A 74 2.45 10.11 18.12
N TRP A 75 1.13 9.90 18.06
CA TRP A 75 0.58 8.57 17.79
C TRP A 75 0.56 8.31 16.29
N GLY A 76 1.55 7.56 15.80
CA GLY A 76 1.62 7.15 14.39
C GLY A 76 0.35 6.45 13.91
N GLN A 77 -0.36 5.76 14.81
CA GLN A 77 -1.67 5.16 14.53
C GLN A 77 -2.74 6.22 14.19
N ILE A 78 -2.76 7.36 14.88
CA ILE A 78 -3.69 8.46 14.58
C ILE A 78 -3.30 9.18 13.29
N ASP A 79 -2.00 9.33 13.04
CA ASP A 79 -1.49 9.89 11.79
C ASP A 79 -1.76 8.98 10.59
N ALA A 80 -1.72 7.67 10.78
CA ALA A 80 -2.12 6.68 9.78
C ALA A 80 -3.60 6.85 9.39
N ILE A 81 -4.50 6.99 10.37
CA ILE A 81 -5.93 7.23 10.08
C ILE A 81 -6.10 8.56 9.34
N GLN A 82 -5.44 9.63 9.79
CA GLN A 82 -5.49 10.92 9.11
C GLN A 82 -5.01 10.81 7.65
N THR A 83 -3.95 10.04 7.41
CA THR A 83 -3.42 9.79 6.07
C THR A 83 -4.41 9.04 5.20
N GLN A 84 -5.07 8.00 5.74
CA GLN A 84 -6.08 7.23 5.01
C GLN A 84 -7.33 8.04 4.60
N LEU A 85 -7.72 9.01 5.43
CA LEU A 85 -8.86 9.92 5.15
C LEU A 85 -8.53 10.99 4.10
N ARG A 86 -7.25 11.31 3.90
CA ARG A 86 -6.80 12.27 2.87
C ARG A 86 -6.75 11.58 1.52
N THR A 87 -6.78 12.37 0.45
CA THR A 87 -6.46 11.87 -0.90
C THR A 87 -5.10 11.13 -0.86
N PRO A 88 -4.94 9.95 -1.48
CA PRO A 88 -3.66 9.23 -1.45
C PRO A 88 -2.52 10.03 -2.07
N PHE A 89 -1.28 9.84 -1.60
CA PHE A 89 -0.15 10.61 -2.12
C PHE A 89 0.20 10.22 -3.55
N GLU A 90 -0.04 8.96 -3.92
CA GLU A 90 0.15 8.38 -5.24
C GLU A 90 -0.65 9.17 -6.26
N TYR A 91 -1.95 9.34 -6.01
CA TYR A 91 -2.81 10.17 -6.86
C TYR A 91 -2.35 11.62 -6.92
N ARG A 92 -2.08 12.27 -5.78
CA ARG A 92 -1.65 13.68 -5.77
C ARG A 92 -0.37 13.90 -6.57
N THR A 93 0.58 12.96 -6.43
CA THR A 93 1.88 13.05 -7.09
C THR A 93 1.76 12.79 -8.58
N ALA A 94 1.02 11.76 -8.97
CA ALA A 94 0.72 11.45 -10.37
C ALA A 94 -0.04 12.60 -11.05
N GLN A 95 -1.03 13.19 -10.37
CA GLN A 95 -1.78 14.35 -10.86
C GLN A 95 -0.87 15.55 -11.13
N ASN A 96 0.01 15.89 -10.19
CA ASN A 96 0.97 16.99 -10.39
C ASN A 96 1.91 16.69 -11.56
N TYR A 97 2.49 15.49 -11.60
CA TYR A 97 3.38 15.07 -12.68
C TYR A 97 2.69 15.17 -14.05
N CYS A 98 1.48 14.60 -14.19
CA CYS A 98 0.70 14.62 -15.42
C CYS A 98 0.33 16.03 -15.87
N ARG A 99 -0.06 16.92 -14.95
CA ARG A 99 -0.30 18.34 -15.24
C ARG A 99 0.96 19.01 -15.78
N ASP A 100 2.10 18.78 -15.15
CA ASP A 100 3.34 19.50 -15.43
C ASP A 100 4.06 18.97 -16.69
N HIS A 101 3.82 17.70 -17.08
CA HIS A 101 4.52 17.04 -18.20
C HIS A 101 3.60 16.64 -19.36
N GLY A 102 2.30 16.94 -19.29
CA GLY A 102 1.32 16.57 -20.31
C GLY A 102 1.06 15.07 -20.43
N ALA A 103 1.41 14.28 -19.40
CA ALA A 103 1.13 12.84 -19.36
C ALA A 103 -0.34 12.56 -19.01
N MET A 104 -0.84 11.38 -19.38
CA MET A 104 -2.20 10.95 -19.05
C MET A 104 -2.29 10.36 -17.64
N LEU A 105 -3.37 10.64 -16.90
CA LEU A 105 -3.63 10.08 -15.57
C LEU A 105 -4.84 9.14 -15.61
N PHE A 106 -4.71 7.95 -15.04
CA PHE A 106 -5.79 6.96 -14.91
C PHE A 106 -5.95 6.50 -13.47
N CYS A 107 -7.19 6.45 -12.98
CA CYS A 107 -7.57 5.86 -11.70
C CYS A 107 -8.18 4.50 -11.97
N ILE A 108 -7.48 3.40 -11.64
CA ILE A 108 -7.82 2.07 -12.16
C ILE A 108 -8.35 1.09 -11.11
N ASP A 109 -8.49 1.50 -9.86
CA ASP A 109 -9.02 0.61 -8.81
C ASP A 109 -10.57 0.61 -8.82
N SER A 110 -11.15 -0.43 -8.23
CA SER A 110 -12.57 -0.70 -8.30
C SER A 110 -13.40 0.19 -7.38
N SER A 111 -14.40 0.84 -7.97
CA SER A 111 -15.33 1.72 -7.24
C SER A 111 -16.25 0.94 -6.31
N ASP A 112 -16.67 -0.26 -6.70
CA ASP A 112 -17.51 -1.12 -5.87
C ASP A 112 -16.74 -1.62 -4.63
N TRP A 113 -15.50 -2.06 -4.84
CA TRP A 113 -14.57 -2.39 -3.75
C TRP A 113 -14.41 -1.22 -2.78
N SER A 114 -14.10 -0.04 -3.32
CA SER A 114 -13.92 1.16 -2.51
C SER A 114 -15.19 1.57 -1.77
N LYS A 115 -16.38 1.43 -2.38
CA LYS A 115 -17.66 1.76 -1.75
C LYS A 115 -17.95 0.84 -0.58
N ARG A 116 -17.79 -0.46 -0.77
CA ARG A 116 -17.95 -1.46 0.28
C ARG A 116 -16.97 -1.22 1.43
N TRP A 117 -15.68 -1.08 1.11
CA TRP A 117 -14.63 -0.87 2.10
C TRP A 117 -14.85 0.41 2.91
N ILE A 118 -15.13 1.54 2.25
CA ILE A 118 -15.42 2.80 2.95
C ILE A 118 -16.65 2.67 3.84
N HIS A 119 -17.71 2.02 3.36
CA HIS A 119 -18.94 1.89 4.14
C HIS A 119 -18.77 1.00 5.37
N GLU A 120 -18.14 -0.16 5.21
CA GLU A 120 -17.98 -1.17 6.27
C GLU A 120 -16.84 -0.79 7.24
N GLN A 121 -15.69 -0.38 6.71
CA GLN A 121 -14.47 -0.25 7.52
C GLN A 121 -14.31 1.13 8.14
N TRP A 122 -14.71 2.22 7.46
CA TRP A 122 -14.44 3.56 8.00
C TRP A 122 -15.30 3.90 9.21
N GLN A 123 -16.46 3.26 9.35
CA GLN A 123 -17.28 3.38 10.57
C GLN A 123 -16.54 2.83 11.79
N HIS A 124 -15.94 1.64 11.64
CA HIS A 124 -15.16 1.02 12.69
C HIS A 124 -13.85 1.77 12.94
N LEU A 125 -13.14 2.18 11.88
CA LEU A 125 -11.91 2.98 11.94
C LEU A 125 -12.07 4.23 12.82
N LEU A 126 -13.20 4.93 12.66
CA LEU A 126 -13.50 6.17 13.39
C LEU A 126 -14.23 5.94 14.71
N SER A 127 -14.58 4.70 15.06
CA SER A 127 -15.37 4.38 16.25
C SER A 127 -14.64 4.77 17.53
N SER A 128 -15.39 5.16 18.56
CA SER A 128 -14.78 5.50 19.85
C SER A 128 -14.07 4.31 20.49
N GLU A 129 -14.57 3.09 20.24
CA GLU A 129 -13.97 1.85 20.71
C GLU A 129 -12.60 1.64 20.08
N ASN A 130 -12.52 1.66 18.74
CA ASN A 130 -11.25 1.51 18.03
C ASN A 130 -10.23 2.58 18.45
N LEU A 131 -10.65 3.85 18.45
CA LEU A 131 -9.78 4.94 18.87
C LEU A 131 -9.31 4.74 20.31
N ARG A 132 -10.19 4.40 21.26
CA ARG A 132 -9.80 4.14 22.66
C ARG A 132 -8.76 3.02 22.77
N THR A 133 -8.87 1.97 21.97
CA THR A 133 -7.87 0.89 21.91
C THR A 133 -6.53 1.43 21.43
N LEU A 134 -6.50 2.17 20.31
CA LEU A 134 -5.27 2.76 19.79
C LEU A 134 -4.60 3.74 20.77
N LEU A 135 -5.39 4.55 21.49
CA LEU A 135 -4.85 5.48 22.50
C LEU A 135 -4.34 4.76 23.78
N LYS A 136 -4.55 3.46 23.93
CA LYS A 136 -3.98 2.65 25.02
C LYS A 136 -2.70 1.93 24.62
N GLU A 137 -2.45 1.80 23.32
CA GLU A 137 -1.25 1.18 22.80
C GLU A 137 -0.06 2.15 22.89
N LEU A 138 1.14 1.57 22.93
CA LEU A 138 2.36 2.36 22.87
C LEU A 138 2.40 3.14 21.56
N PRO A 139 2.77 4.42 21.59
CA PRO A 139 2.97 5.18 20.37
C PRO A 139 4.04 4.53 19.49
N GLU A 140 3.67 4.24 18.26
CA GLU A 140 4.62 3.86 17.23
C GLU A 140 4.90 5.07 16.33
N ASP A 141 6.15 5.23 15.90
CA ASP A 141 6.49 6.19 14.85
C ASP A 141 6.05 5.62 13.50
N LEU A 142 5.24 6.38 12.76
CA LEU A 142 4.79 6.02 11.43
C LEU A 142 5.96 5.75 10.47
N ARG A 143 7.08 6.47 10.63
CA ARG A 143 8.29 6.26 9.81
C ARG A 143 8.91 4.90 10.06
N ASP A 144 8.91 4.44 11.30
CA ASP A 144 9.45 3.12 11.64
C ASP A 144 8.55 2.01 11.08
N GLU A 145 7.22 2.17 11.14
CA GLU A 145 6.26 1.25 10.54
C GLU A 145 6.47 1.15 9.01
N VAL A 146 6.53 2.29 8.33
CA VAL A 146 6.78 2.39 6.89
C VAL A 146 8.15 1.78 6.53
N GLY A 147 9.18 2.03 7.35
CA GLY A 147 10.50 1.45 7.15
C GLY A 147 10.52 -0.08 7.29
N ARG A 148 9.75 -0.65 8.21
CA ARG A 148 9.58 -2.11 8.31
C ARG A 148 8.86 -2.67 7.09
N ASP A 149 7.83 -2.00 6.60
CA ASP A 149 7.10 -2.42 5.40
C ASP A 149 8.00 -2.42 4.16
N TYR A 150 8.80 -1.37 3.93
CA TYR A 150 9.73 -1.35 2.80
C TYR A 150 10.85 -2.39 2.93
N LYS A 151 11.35 -2.65 4.15
CA LYS A 151 12.31 -3.75 4.38
C LYS A 151 11.69 -5.10 4.03
N MET A 152 10.46 -5.35 4.45
CA MET A 152 9.73 -6.57 4.11
C MET A 152 9.52 -6.69 2.59
N ALA A 153 9.06 -5.61 1.95
CA ALA A 153 8.87 -5.56 0.51
C ALA A 153 10.18 -5.84 -0.25
N SER A 154 11.29 -5.26 0.20
CA SER A 154 12.61 -5.48 -0.39
C SER A 154 13.05 -6.93 -0.29
N LEU A 155 12.85 -7.56 0.88
CA LEU A 155 13.17 -8.98 1.08
C LEU A 155 12.36 -9.89 0.16
N LEU A 156 11.05 -9.64 0.04
CA LEU A 156 10.14 -10.47 -0.76
C LEU A 156 10.25 -10.22 -2.27
N LEU A 157 10.79 -9.08 -2.68
CA LEU A 157 11.09 -8.77 -4.08
C LEU A 157 12.52 -9.15 -4.49
N ASP A 158 13.38 -9.55 -3.54
CA ASP A 158 14.74 -10.00 -3.82
C ASP A 158 14.68 -11.33 -4.59
N PRO A 159 15.24 -11.41 -5.81
CA PRO A 159 15.24 -12.65 -6.60
C PRO A 159 15.92 -13.84 -5.90
N GLY A 160 16.80 -13.58 -4.92
CA GLY A 160 17.62 -14.58 -4.25
C GLY A 160 16.91 -15.41 -3.17
N ASP A 161 15.80 -14.94 -2.61
CA ASP A 161 15.03 -15.68 -1.60
C ASP A 161 13.52 -15.65 -1.90
N ARG A 162 13.10 -16.55 -2.80
CA ARG A 162 11.70 -16.71 -3.20
C ARG A 162 10.90 -17.64 -2.29
N SER A 163 11.56 -18.29 -1.32
CA SER A 163 10.95 -19.30 -0.46
C SER A 163 9.89 -18.72 0.47
N LEU A 164 10.04 -17.43 0.80
CA LEU A 164 9.15 -16.71 1.69
C LEU A 164 7.94 -16.10 0.97
N VAL A 165 8.03 -15.83 -0.33
CA VAL A 165 6.97 -15.14 -1.08
C VAL A 165 5.64 -15.87 -0.96
N SER A 166 5.62 -17.19 -1.18
CA SER A 166 4.39 -17.98 -1.10
C SER A 166 3.80 -18.00 0.32
N VAL A 167 4.63 -18.09 1.37
CA VAL A 167 4.20 -18.09 2.77
C VAL A 167 3.56 -16.76 3.16
N PHE A 168 4.19 -15.65 2.77
CA PHE A 168 3.67 -14.31 3.07
C PHE A 168 2.42 -13.99 2.24
N ALA A 169 2.42 -14.39 0.96
CA ALA A 169 1.31 -14.12 0.06
C ALA A 169 0.12 -15.07 0.24
N GLN A 170 0.28 -16.20 0.95
CA GLN A 170 -0.75 -17.21 1.11
C GLN A 170 -2.11 -16.63 1.54
N ARG A 171 -2.11 -15.70 2.49
CA ARG A 171 -3.36 -15.07 2.97
C ARG A 171 -4.09 -14.28 1.88
N TRP A 172 -3.36 -13.64 0.98
CA TRP A 172 -3.93 -12.89 -0.14
C TRP A 172 -4.29 -13.82 -1.30
N ALA A 173 -3.49 -14.86 -1.51
CA ALA A 173 -3.75 -15.91 -2.49
C ALA A 173 -5.09 -16.62 -2.22
N GLU A 174 -5.37 -16.89 -0.95
CA GLU A 174 -6.58 -17.58 -0.50
C GLU A 174 -7.82 -16.67 -0.41
N ASP A 175 -7.68 -15.35 -0.48
CA ASP A 175 -8.80 -14.41 -0.40
C ASP A 175 -9.42 -14.16 -1.79
N PRO A 176 -10.66 -14.65 -2.06
CA PRO A 176 -11.30 -14.46 -3.36
C PRO A 176 -11.56 -12.98 -3.69
N CYS A 177 -11.70 -12.14 -2.66
CA CYS A 177 -11.90 -10.71 -2.78
C CYS A 177 -10.65 -10.05 -3.37
N TRP A 178 -9.50 -10.39 -2.81
CA TRP A 178 -8.19 -9.96 -3.29
C TRP A 178 -7.94 -10.44 -4.72
N GLN A 179 -8.15 -11.73 -5.00
CA GLN A 179 -7.93 -12.30 -6.33
C GLN A 179 -8.77 -11.62 -7.41
N LYS A 180 -10.03 -11.31 -7.10
CA LYS A 180 -10.91 -10.57 -8.01
C LYS A 180 -10.36 -9.17 -8.27
N ARG A 181 -9.91 -8.46 -7.23
CA ARG A 181 -9.31 -7.12 -7.36
C ARG A 181 -8.04 -7.14 -8.21
N GLU A 182 -7.15 -8.10 -8.00
CA GLU A 182 -5.93 -8.27 -8.80
C GLU A 182 -6.24 -8.52 -10.29
N ALA A 183 -7.25 -9.34 -10.57
CA ALA A 183 -7.70 -9.60 -11.93
C ALA A 183 -8.28 -8.34 -12.60
N GLU A 184 -9.10 -7.56 -11.88
CA GLU A 184 -9.66 -6.29 -12.38
C GLU A 184 -8.55 -5.26 -12.66
N LEU A 185 -7.60 -5.09 -11.72
CA LEU A 185 -6.46 -4.20 -11.89
C LEU A 185 -5.59 -4.60 -13.10
N ALA A 186 -5.28 -5.89 -13.24
CA ALA A 186 -4.50 -6.40 -14.37
C ALA A 186 -5.20 -6.12 -15.70
N GLN A 187 -6.52 -6.37 -15.76
CA GLN A 187 -7.31 -6.14 -16.96
C GLN A 187 -7.34 -4.66 -17.36
N GLU A 188 -7.53 -3.75 -16.41
CA GLU A 188 -7.49 -2.31 -16.69
C GLU A 188 -6.09 -1.87 -17.14
N LEU A 189 -5.04 -2.33 -16.46
CA LEU A 189 -3.67 -1.95 -16.77
C LEU A 189 -3.21 -2.47 -18.14
N GLU A 190 -3.63 -3.69 -18.51
CA GLU A 190 -3.40 -4.25 -19.84
C GLU A 190 -4.13 -3.45 -20.93
N ARG A 191 -5.40 -3.07 -20.71
CA ARG A 191 -6.13 -2.20 -21.64
C ARG A 191 -5.45 -0.85 -21.84
N LEU A 192 -4.96 -0.24 -20.75
CA LEU A 192 -4.20 1.00 -20.83
C LEU A 192 -2.86 0.81 -21.53
N TYR A 193 -2.17 -0.29 -21.24
CA TYR A 193 -0.93 -0.63 -21.91
C TYR A 193 -1.16 -0.68 -23.41
N LEU A 194 -2.16 -1.43 -23.90
CA LEU A 194 -2.50 -1.52 -25.33
C LEU A 194 -2.77 -0.15 -26.00
N ARG A 195 -3.30 0.84 -25.28
CA ARG A 195 -3.56 2.20 -25.80
C ARG A 195 -2.29 3.04 -25.94
N VAL A 196 -1.27 2.79 -25.11
CA VAL A 196 0.02 3.48 -25.20
C VAL A 196 0.79 2.95 -26.40
N GLN A 197 1.03 3.80 -27.39
CA GLN A 197 1.73 3.40 -28.63
C GLN A 197 3.26 3.31 -28.42
N LYS A 198 3.81 4.25 -27.65
CA LYS A 198 5.24 4.36 -27.34
C LYS A 198 5.44 5.00 -25.96
N GLY A 199 6.61 4.79 -25.36
CA GLY A 199 6.99 5.29 -24.05
C GLY A 199 6.55 4.38 -22.90
N ARG A 200 6.58 4.94 -21.69
CA ARG A 200 6.31 4.19 -20.45
C ARG A 200 4.90 4.43 -19.94
N LEU A 201 4.21 3.34 -19.62
CA LEU A 201 3.05 3.34 -18.73
C LEU A 201 3.54 3.00 -17.32
N ALA A 202 3.40 3.93 -16.38
CA ALA A 202 3.69 3.68 -14.97
C ALA A 202 2.41 3.31 -14.21
N TYR A 203 2.46 2.30 -13.36
CA TYR A 203 1.46 2.00 -12.34
C TYR A 203 2.04 2.36 -10.97
N ALA A 204 1.27 3.05 -10.12
CA ALA A 204 1.64 3.31 -8.73
C ALA A 204 0.57 2.77 -7.77
N GLY A 205 0.97 1.82 -6.93
CA GLY A 205 0.11 1.14 -5.96
C GLY A 205 0.90 0.49 -4.83
N GLY A 206 0.24 -0.30 -3.98
CA GLY A 206 0.84 -1.07 -2.91
C GLY A 206 1.92 -2.03 -3.42
N TRP A 207 2.99 -2.21 -2.66
CA TRP A 207 4.11 -3.09 -3.07
C TRP A 207 3.73 -4.57 -3.17
N GLN A 208 2.64 -5.00 -2.52
CA GLN A 208 2.14 -6.37 -2.56
C GLN A 208 1.80 -6.82 -3.99
N HIS A 209 1.33 -5.89 -4.82
CA HIS A 209 1.01 -6.10 -6.24
C HIS A 209 2.22 -6.50 -7.10
N LEU A 210 3.43 -6.22 -6.62
CA LEU A 210 4.67 -6.51 -7.34
C LEU A 210 5.23 -7.91 -7.05
N LEU A 211 4.65 -8.62 -6.07
CA LEU A 211 5.19 -9.91 -5.63
C LEU A 211 5.06 -10.98 -6.72
N GLY A 212 6.07 -11.85 -6.78
CA GLY A 212 6.08 -12.98 -7.70
C GLY A 212 7.51 -13.37 -8.08
N PRO A 213 7.71 -14.60 -8.59
CA PRO A 213 6.67 -15.60 -8.90
C PRO A 213 6.19 -16.40 -7.67
N HIS A 214 5.09 -17.13 -7.84
CA HIS A 214 4.37 -17.96 -6.85
C HIS A 214 3.73 -17.19 -5.68
N ALA A 215 3.32 -15.95 -5.93
CA ALA A 215 2.60 -15.12 -4.98
C ALA A 215 1.07 -15.34 -5.01
N GLY A 216 0.60 -16.23 -5.88
CA GLY A 216 -0.80 -16.68 -5.90
C GLY A 216 -1.72 -15.75 -6.66
N GLY A 217 -1.27 -15.21 -7.80
CA GLY A 217 -2.08 -14.43 -8.74
C GLY A 217 -2.03 -12.93 -8.48
N THR A 218 -0.87 -12.37 -8.19
CA THR A 218 -0.71 -10.90 -8.04
C THR A 218 -0.80 -10.18 -9.39
N LEU A 219 -0.92 -8.85 -9.35
CA LEU A 219 -0.88 -7.98 -10.52
C LEU A 219 0.36 -8.23 -11.38
N TYR A 220 1.54 -8.37 -10.76
CA TYR A 220 2.78 -8.69 -11.49
C TYR A 220 2.69 -10.02 -12.23
N GLU A 221 2.23 -11.09 -11.56
CA GLU A 221 2.13 -12.42 -12.18
C GLU A 221 1.14 -12.43 -13.34
N ARG A 222 0.03 -11.70 -13.21
CA ARG A 222 -1.00 -11.58 -14.26
C ARG A 222 -0.54 -10.78 -15.48
N LEU A 223 0.52 -9.99 -15.33
CA LEU A 223 1.06 -9.13 -16.39
C LEU A 223 2.46 -9.56 -16.84
N GLU A 224 2.94 -10.74 -16.42
CA GLU A 224 4.30 -11.21 -16.70
C GLU A 224 4.58 -11.30 -18.21
N HIS A 225 3.57 -11.60 -19.03
CA HIS A 225 3.67 -11.62 -20.50
C HIS A 225 4.00 -10.24 -21.11
N LEU A 226 3.73 -9.16 -20.39
CA LEU A 226 4.11 -7.79 -20.78
C LEU A 226 5.52 -7.40 -20.32
N GLN A 227 6.23 -8.31 -19.64
CA GLN A 227 7.58 -8.12 -19.08
C GLN A 227 7.72 -6.81 -18.25
N PRO A 228 6.84 -6.57 -17.25
CA PRO A 228 6.86 -5.34 -16.48
C PRO A 228 8.16 -5.19 -15.70
N ARG A 229 8.74 -3.98 -15.73
CA ARG A 229 9.80 -3.60 -14.78
C ARG A 229 9.16 -3.27 -13.44
N ARG A 230 9.69 -3.86 -12.36
CA ARG A 230 9.26 -3.61 -10.99
C ARG A 230 10.23 -2.67 -10.29
N VAL A 231 9.70 -1.65 -9.62
CA VAL A 231 10.48 -0.72 -8.80
C VAL A 231 9.77 -0.54 -7.46
N LEU A 232 10.48 -0.79 -6.37
CA LEU A 232 10.02 -0.41 -5.04
C LEU A 232 10.38 1.07 -4.82
N LEU A 233 9.47 1.84 -4.23
CA LEU A 233 9.67 3.28 -4.01
C LEU A 233 10.75 3.60 -2.96
N ASP A 234 11.26 2.60 -2.25
CA ASP A 234 12.32 2.76 -1.25
C ASP A 234 13.64 3.20 -1.89
N ASN A 235 14.07 4.42 -1.56
CA ASN A 235 15.32 5.10 -1.95
C ASN A 235 15.86 4.93 -3.39
N GLY A 236 15.04 4.44 -4.33
CA GLY A 236 15.34 4.39 -5.76
C GLY A 236 16.26 3.25 -6.22
N VAL A 237 16.44 2.19 -5.45
CA VAL A 237 17.20 1.01 -5.92
C VAL A 237 16.27 0.10 -6.71
N SER A 238 16.47 0.01 -8.03
CA SER A 238 15.75 -0.97 -8.85
C SER A 238 16.17 -2.38 -8.42
N SER A 239 15.21 -3.24 -8.10
CA SER A 239 15.47 -4.64 -7.70
C SER A 239 16.19 -5.45 -8.78
N GLN A 240 16.06 -5.06 -10.05
CA GLN A 240 16.80 -5.67 -11.17
C GLN A 240 18.30 -5.34 -11.18
N GLN A 241 18.75 -4.28 -10.50
CA GLN A 241 20.19 -3.92 -10.41
C GLN A 241 20.90 -4.54 -9.20
N ALA A 242 20.17 -5.01 -8.19
CA ALA A 242 20.75 -5.60 -6.97
C ALA A 242 21.37 -6.99 -7.20
N ALA A 243 21.03 -7.68 -8.28
CA ALA A 243 21.58 -8.99 -8.63
C ALA A 243 23.04 -8.93 -9.16
N GLY A 244 23.53 -7.75 -9.56
CA GLY A 244 24.87 -7.59 -10.15
C GLY A 244 25.99 -7.32 -9.15
N SER A 245 25.70 -7.06 -7.87
CA SER A 245 26.68 -6.50 -6.92
C SER A 245 26.92 -7.34 -5.66
N ARG A 246 26.41 -8.58 -5.58
CA ARG A 246 26.51 -9.44 -4.37
C ARG A 246 27.39 -10.68 -4.51
N GLN A 247 28.25 -10.76 -5.54
CA GLN A 247 29.16 -11.90 -5.70
C GLN A 247 30.42 -11.86 -4.80
N GLU A 248 30.63 -10.82 -4.01
CA GLU A 248 31.79 -10.72 -3.09
C GLU A 248 31.36 -10.31 -1.69
N ALA A 249 30.91 -11.27 -0.87
CA ALA A 249 31.08 -11.29 0.60
C ALA A 249 30.26 -12.43 1.22
N ALA A 250 30.69 -13.68 1.01
CA ALA A 250 30.24 -14.80 1.84
C ALA A 250 31.26 -15.00 2.96
N GLY A 251 30.89 -14.62 4.19
CA GLY A 251 31.75 -14.74 5.37
C GLY A 251 30.92 -14.78 6.66
N SER A 252 30.44 -15.99 6.97
CA SER A 252 30.17 -16.55 8.30
C SER A 252 29.68 -15.61 9.43
N ARG A 253 28.43 -15.80 9.87
CA ARG A 253 28.04 -15.64 11.29
C ARG A 253 26.76 -16.43 11.62
N GLN A 254 26.94 -17.40 12.52
CA GLN A 254 25.92 -18.06 13.34
C GLN A 254 25.31 -17.09 14.36
N LEU A 255 24.12 -17.45 14.89
CA LEU A 255 23.31 -16.88 16.00
C LEU A 255 21.95 -16.38 15.47
N GLY A 256 20.79 -16.68 16.04
CA GLY A 256 20.38 -17.46 17.19
C GLY A 256 18.84 -17.43 17.21
N ARG A 257 18.22 -18.53 17.62
CA ARG A 257 16.76 -18.70 17.64
C ARG A 257 16.09 -17.68 18.58
N GLY A 258 15.08 -16.99 18.05
CA GLY A 258 14.20 -16.09 18.81
C GLY A 258 13.12 -15.47 17.93
N HIS A 259 12.37 -16.28 17.17
CA HIS A 259 11.25 -15.80 16.37
C HIS A 259 10.08 -15.41 17.28
N ARG A 260 9.89 -14.12 17.50
CA ARG A 260 8.55 -13.55 17.76
C ARG A 260 8.00 -13.07 16.42
N GLU A 261 6.83 -13.57 16.04
CA GLU A 261 6.10 -13.18 14.84
C GLU A 261 5.81 -11.66 14.86
N VAL A 262 6.46 -10.93 13.97
CA VAL A 262 6.13 -9.53 13.68
C VAL A 262 5.51 -9.49 12.29
N ILE A 263 4.19 -9.72 12.23
CA ILE A 263 3.41 -9.61 11.00
C ILE A 263 3.08 -8.13 10.77
N SER A 264 3.81 -7.46 9.88
CA SER A 264 3.45 -6.11 9.43
C SER A 264 2.17 -6.20 8.59
N ASN A 265 1.08 -5.63 9.10
CA ASN A 265 -0.27 -5.77 8.57
C ASN A 265 -0.76 -4.37 8.15
N CYS A 266 -0.22 -3.83 7.06
CA CYS A 266 -0.45 -2.44 6.67
C CYS A 266 -1.85 -2.19 6.03
N GLU A 267 -2.59 -3.24 5.69
CA GLU A 267 -4.01 -3.15 5.28
C GLU A 267 -4.97 -4.04 6.10
N MET A 268 -4.45 -4.82 7.08
CA MET A 268 -5.21 -5.87 7.78
C MET A 268 -4.96 -5.99 9.30
N ARG A 269 -4.40 -4.98 9.97
CA ARG A 269 -4.38 -4.95 11.45
C ARG A 269 -5.54 -4.11 11.93
N MET A 270 -6.74 -4.69 11.98
CA MET A 270 -7.68 -4.42 13.07
C MET A 270 -8.30 -5.73 13.56
N VAL A 271 -8.40 -5.81 14.88
CA VAL A 271 -8.78 -6.96 15.71
C VAL A 271 -10.12 -7.53 15.25
N LYS A 272 -10.22 -8.86 15.15
CA LYS A 272 -11.49 -9.56 14.89
C LYS A 272 -12.55 -9.07 15.90
N PRO A 273 -13.80 -8.76 15.48
CA PRO A 273 -14.87 -8.50 16.44
C PRO A 273 -14.99 -9.72 17.37
N GLY A 274 -14.89 -9.47 18.67
CA GLY A 274 -15.04 -10.51 19.68
C GLY A 274 -16.38 -11.23 19.50
N ARG A 275 -16.36 -12.56 19.51
CA ARG A 275 -17.56 -13.38 19.67
C ARG A 275 -18.28 -12.88 20.92
N VAL A 276 -19.46 -12.29 20.74
CA VAL A 276 -20.44 -12.16 21.81
C VAL A 276 -20.78 -13.59 22.25
N ARG A 277 -20.27 -14.01 23.41
CA ARG A 277 -20.81 -15.18 24.10
C ARG A 277 -22.17 -14.77 24.66
N SER A 278 -23.23 -15.31 24.08
CA SER A 278 -24.55 -15.33 24.72
C SER A 278 -24.50 -16.37 25.85
N GLU A 279 -24.28 -15.90 27.07
CA GLU A 279 -24.58 -16.65 28.30
C GLU A 279 -25.65 -15.88 29.06
N SER A 280 -26.87 -16.40 29.03
CA SER A 280 -27.82 -16.36 30.15
C SER A 280 -29.03 -17.23 29.82
N GLN A 281 -28.88 -18.53 30.02
CA GLN A 281 -29.89 -19.30 30.73
C GLN A 281 -29.56 -19.14 32.22
N LEU A 282 -30.47 -18.51 32.95
CA LEU A 282 -30.85 -18.77 34.35
C LEU A 282 -32.11 -17.94 34.63
#